data_AF-A0A440YKZ8-F1
#
_entry.id   AF-A0A440YKZ8-F1
#
_cell.length_a   1.000
_cell.length_b   1.000
_cell.length_c   1.000
_cell.angle_alpha   90.00
_cell.angle_beta   90.00
_cell.angle_gamma   90.00
#
_symmetry.space_group_name_H-M   'P 1'
#
loop_
_entity.id
_entity.type
_entity.pdbx_description
1 polymer ?
#
loop_
_entity_poly.entity_id
_entity_poly.type
_entity_poly.pdbx_seq_one_letter_code
_entity_poly.pdbx_strand_id
1 'polypeptide(L)' 'LHVDAAWAGSAMICPEYRHFWAGVEQADSIVFNPHKWLGAQFDCSMQFIRRPEDLVRTLAIKPDYLETHGRDGIIN' A
#
# COMPACT_ATOMS: atom_id res chain seq x y z
N LEU A 1 -9.31 -8.79 -6.05
CA LEU A 1 -8.05 -9.09 -6.77
C LEU A 1 -6.91 -8.27 -6.17
N HIS A 2 -5.86 -8.93 -5.69
CA HIS A 2 -4.62 -8.30 -5.27
C HIS A 2 -3.55 -8.51 -6.34
N VAL A 3 -2.85 -7.44 -6.74
CA VAL A 3 -1.72 -7.51 -7.67
C VAL A 3 -0.42 -7.46 -6.88
N ASP A 4 0.30 -8.58 -6.84
CA ASP A 4 1.67 -8.64 -6.32
C ASP A 4 2.64 -8.19 -7.40
N ALA A 5 3.13 -6.96 -7.27
CA ALA A 5 4.19 -6.40 -8.09
C ALA A 5 5.44 -6.09 -7.25
N ALA A 6 5.72 -6.87 -6.19
CA ALA A 6 6.82 -6.63 -5.26
C ALA A 6 8.15 -6.34 -5.97
N TRP A 7 8.49 -7.10 -7.01
CA TRP A 7 9.70 -6.88 -7.82
C TRP A 7 9.47 -5.89 -8.97
N ALA A 8 8.60 -6.24 -9.92
CA ALA A 8 8.48 -5.53 -11.18
C ALA A 8 7.67 -4.22 -11.09
N GLY A 9 6.96 -3.95 -9.99
CA GLY A 9 6.13 -2.76 -9.83
C GLY A 9 6.91 -1.46 -9.94
N SER A 10 8.16 -1.45 -9.49
CA SER A 10 9.06 -0.29 -9.59
C SER A 10 9.41 0.08 -11.05
N ALA A 11 9.41 -0.88 -11.98
CA ALA A 11 9.74 -0.62 -13.39
C ALA A 11 8.72 0.28 -14.09
N MET A 12 7.56 0.49 -13.48
CA MET A 12 6.35 1.04 -14.10
C MET A 12 6.32 2.56 -14.03
N ILE A 13 7.32 3.13 -13.34
CA ILE A 13 7.70 4.54 -13.48
C ILE A 13 8.23 4.85 -14.88
N CYS A 14 8.81 3.86 -15.57
CA CYS A 14 9.33 4.03 -16.92
C CYS A 14 8.19 3.85 -17.94
N PRO A 15 7.95 4.84 -18.83
CA PRO A 15 6.85 4.78 -19.81
C PRO A 15 6.86 3.52 -20.69
N GLU A 16 8.03 3.02 -21.06
CA GLU A 16 8.22 1.85 -21.92
C GLU A 16 7.75 0.53 -21.30
N TYR A 17 7.71 0.43 -19.96
CA TYR A 17 7.25 -0.77 -19.24
C TYR A 17 5.81 -0.66 -18.76
N ARG A 18 5.19 0.53 -18.81
CA ARG A 18 3.86 0.78 -18.24
C ARG A 18 2.75 -0.07 -18.85
N HIS A 19 2.95 -0.65 -20.04
CA HIS A 19 2.00 -1.57 -20.66
C HIS A 19 1.77 -2.86 -19.84
N PHE A 20 2.73 -3.28 -19.01
CA PHE A 20 2.55 -4.40 -18.07
C PHE A 20 1.52 -4.09 -16.96
N TRP A 21 1.13 -2.83 -16.78
CA TRP A 21 0.07 -2.39 -15.86
C TRP A 21 -1.33 -2.38 -16.49
N ALA A 22 -1.50 -2.87 -17.73
CA ALA A 22 -2.83 -2.96 -18.33
C ALA A 22 -3.78 -3.80 -17.45
N GLY A 23 -4.94 -3.24 -17.07
CA GLY A 23 -5.93 -3.92 -16.23
C GLY A 23 -5.77 -3.69 -14.72
N VAL A 24 -4.64 -3.10 -14.28
CA VAL A 24 -4.36 -2.87 -12.86
C VAL A 24 -5.35 -1.92 -12.20
N GLU A 25 -6.00 -1.07 -12.99
CA GLU A 25 -7.08 -0.15 -12.57
C GLU A 25 -8.35 -0.88 -12.13
N GLN A 26 -8.40 -2.21 -12.25
CA GLN A 26 -9.47 -3.07 -11.74
C GLN A 26 -9.06 -3.79 -10.45
N ALA A 27 -7.79 -3.70 -10.02
CA ALA A 27 -7.31 -4.35 -8.79
C ALA A 27 -7.89 -3.69 -7.54
N ASP A 28 -8.18 -4.49 -6.51
CA ASP A 28 -8.63 -3.98 -5.19
C ASP A 28 -7.45 -3.49 -4.36
N SER A 29 -6.26 -4.06 -4.59
CA SER A 29 -5.02 -3.61 -3.98
C SER A 29 -3.80 -4.00 -4.81
N ILE A 30 -2.73 -3.24 -4.67
CA ILE A 30 -1.44 -3.47 -5.33
C ILE A 30 -0.35 -3.35 -4.27
N VAL A 31 0.70 -4.15 -4.39
CA VAL A 31 1.94 -3.98 -3.63
C VAL A 31 3.14 -3.89 -4.57
N PHE A 32 4.10 -3.05 -4.24
CA PHE A 32 5.45 -3.14 -4.78
C PHE A 32 6.49 -2.78 -3.72
N ASN A 33 7.73 -3.26 -3.87
CA ASN A 33 8.77 -3.06 -2.86
C ASN A 33 9.87 -2.15 -3.43
N PRO A 34 9.93 -0.88 -2.99
CA PRO A 34 11.04 -0.01 -3.32
C PRO A 34 12.42 -0.60 -2.96
N HIS A 35 12.50 -1.40 -1.89
CA HIS A 35 13.77 -2.03 -1.48
C HIS A 35 14.26 -3.12 -2.43
N LYS A 36 13.42 -3.59 -3.36
CA LYS A 36 13.82 -4.60 -4.36
C LYS A 36 14.47 -3.94 -5.56
N TRP A 37 13.80 -2.96 -6.17
CA TRP A 37 14.25 -2.42 -7.47
C TRP A 37 14.09 -0.90 -7.64
N LEU A 38 13.93 -0.16 -6.53
CA LEU A 38 13.87 1.31 -6.52
C LEU A 38 14.93 1.95 -5.61
N GLY A 39 15.88 1.16 -5.09
CA GLY A 39 17.04 1.67 -4.34
C GLY A 39 16.77 2.10 -2.89
N ALA A 40 15.58 1.87 -2.35
CA ALA A 40 15.33 2.07 -0.92
C ALA A 40 16.11 1.04 -0.07
N GLN A 41 16.50 1.39 1.15
CA GLN A 41 17.07 0.40 2.07
C GLN A 41 16.00 -0.59 2.54
N PHE A 42 16.45 -1.80 2.87
CA PHE A 42 15.61 -2.84 3.47
C PHE A 42 15.25 -2.44 4.92
N ASP A 43 13.99 -2.45 5.37
CA ASP A 43 12.74 -2.81 4.68
C ASP A 43 11.95 -1.60 4.14
N CYS A 44 11.27 -1.80 3.00
CA CYS A 44 10.33 -0.82 2.43
C CYS A 44 9.33 -1.46 1.46
N SER A 45 8.05 -1.49 1.83
CA SER A 45 6.95 -1.97 0.98
C SER A 45 5.89 -0.89 0.84
N MET A 46 5.36 -0.72 -0.37
CA MET A 46 4.28 0.22 -0.66
C MET A 46 3.04 -0.54 -1.05
N GLN A 47 1.95 -0.31 -0.31
CA GLN A 47 0.65 -0.91 -0.59
C GLN A 47 -0.36 0.18 -0.95
N PHE A 48 -1.01 0.01 -2.09
CA PHE A 48 -2.14 0.83 -2.52
C PHE A 48 -3.42 0.00 -2.40
N ILE A 49 -4.47 0.59 -1.84
CA ILE A 49 -5.75 -0.08 -1.59
C ILE A 49 -6.85 0.80 -2.15
N ARG A 50 -7.76 0.21 -2.93
CA ARG A 50 -8.89 0.91 -3.55
C ARG A 50 -9.89 1.43 -2.52
N ARG A 51 -10.14 0.63 -1.48
CA ARG A 51 -11.07 0.90 -0.38
C ARG A 51 -10.35 0.84 0.96
N PRO A 52 -9.68 1.92 1.39
CA PRO A 52 -8.94 1.94 2.66
C PRO A 52 -9.82 1.65 3.88
N GLU A 53 -11.12 1.94 3.82
CA GLU A 53 -12.10 1.63 4.85
C GLU A 53 -12.23 0.13 5.14
N ASP A 54 -12.01 -0.73 4.13
CA ASP A 54 -12.02 -2.19 4.31
C ASP A 54 -10.82 -2.62 5.17
N LEU A 55 -9.65 -2.00 4.97
CA LEU A 55 -8.45 -2.27 5.77
C LEU A 55 -8.67 -1.85 7.23
N VAL A 56 -9.19 -0.64 7.46
CA VAL A 56 -9.48 -0.14 8.80
C VAL A 56 -10.53 -1.02 9.48
N ARG A 57 -11.63 -1.37 8.81
CA ARG A 57 -12.67 -2.22 9.40
C ARG A 57 -12.14 -3.60 9.82
N THR A 58 -11.20 -4.15 9.06
CA THR A 58 -10.66 -5.50 9.32
C THR A 58 -9.52 -5.49 10.34
N LEU A 59 -8.66 -4.47 10.34
CA LEU A 59 -7.42 -4.47 11.12
C LEU A 59 -7.39 -3.46 12.27
N ALA A 60 -8.31 -2.50 12.33
CA ALA A 60 -8.33 -1.54 13.41
C ALA A 60 -8.81 -2.20 14.70
N ILE A 61 -7.97 -2.14 15.72
CA ILE A 61 -8.36 -2.28 17.12
C ILE A 61 -8.17 -0.89 17.71
N LYS A 62 -9.20 -0.35 18.36
CA LYS A 62 -9.16 0.95 19.04
C LYS A 62 -9.16 0.73 20.56
N PRO A 63 -8.02 0.39 21.16
CA PRO A 63 -7.97 0.30 22.61
C PRO A 63 -7.85 1.70 23.21
N ASP A 64 -8.55 1.94 24.32
CA ASP A 64 -8.58 3.23 25.01
C ASP A 64 -7.19 3.78 25.34
N TYR A 65 -6.19 2.91 25.53
CA TYR A 65 -4.82 3.31 25.85
C TYR A 65 -3.99 3.82 24.65
N LEU A 66 -4.49 3.69 23.42
CA LEU A 66 -3.88 4.26 22.21
C LEU A 66 -4.59 5.55 21.74
N GLU A 67 -5.66 5.98 22.43
CA GLU A 67 -6.35 7.22 22.11
C GLU A 67 -5.48 8.44 22.47
N THR A 68 -5.36 9.39 21.54
CA THR A 68 -4.68 10.65 21.83
C THR A 68 -5.62 11.59 22.58
N HIS A 69 -5.39 11.76 23.89
CA HIS A 69 -6.20 12.66 24.71
C HIS A 69 -6.25 14.09 24.13
N GLY A 70 -7.46 14.65 24.03
CA GLY A 70 -7.70 16.01 23.52
C GLY A 70 -7.72 16.15 21.99
N ARG A 71 -7.64 15.04 21.24
CA ARG A 71 -7.85 15.02 19.79
C ARG A 71 -8.70 13.83 19.37
N ASP A 72 -9.99 14.08 19.11
CA ASP A 72 -10.91 13.04 18.67
C ASP A 72 -10.47 12.40 17.35
N GLY A 73 -10.39 11.07 17.35
CA GLY A 73 -10.12 10.27 16.15
C GLY A 73 -8.66 10.06 15.77
N ILE A 74 -7.69 10.53 16.57
CA ILE A 74 -6.27 10.27 16.35
C ILE A 74 -5.77 9.18 17.31
N ILE A 75 -5.26 8.09 16.73
CA ILE A 75 -4.73 6.92 17.43
C ILE A 75 -3.25 6.80 17.06
N ASN A 76 -2.38 6.54 18.04
CA ASN A 76 -0.93 6.40 17.85
C ASN A 76 -0.51 4.93 17.81
#